data_AF-A0A534CI84-F1
#
_entry.id   AF-A0A534CI84-F1
#
_cell.length_a   1.000
_cell.length_b   1.000
_cell.length_c   1.000
_cell.angle_alpha   90.00
_cell.angle_beta   90.00
_cell.angle_gamma   90.00
#
_symmetry.space_group_name_H-M   'P 1'
#
loop_
_entity.id
_entity.type
_entity.pdbx_description
1 polymer ?
#
loop_
_entity_poly.entity_id
_entity_poly.type
_entity_poly.pdbx_seq_one_letter_code
_entity_poly.pdbx_strand_id
1 'polypeptide(L)' 'MSHEQAAADLTRRTVLKASLLAGGGLALDALIPLPAGVLDAMEGKTAAPAQLSAFVSIAPDGTVTIVSKNPEIGQGVKTS' A
#
# COMPACT_ATOMS: atom_id res chain seq x y z
N MET A 1 -10.52 12.22 -41.47
CA MET A 1 -10.00 11.27 -40.47
C MET A 1 -10.47 11.76 -39.11
N SER A 2 -11.73 11.47 -38.82
CA SER A 2 -12.39 11.80 -37.56
C SER A 2 -11.91 10.80 -36.52
N HIS A 3 -11.02 11.24 -35.63
CA HIS A 3 -10.77 10.49 -34.41
C HIS A 3 -11.95 10.74 -33.48
N GLU A 4 -12.98 9.91 -33.64
CA GLU A 4 -13.89 9.61 -32.53
C GLU A 4 -13.02 8.91 -31.47
N GLN A 5 -12.40 9.70 -30.59
CA GLN A 5 -11.89 9.16 -29.34
C GLN A 5 -13.12 8.70 -28.58
N ALA A 6 -13.41 7.39 -28.63
CA ALA A 6 -14.27 6.76 -27.67
C ALA A 6 -13.64 7.01 -26.29
N ALA A 7 -14.06 8.08 -25.63
CA ALA A 7 -13.76 8.30 -24.23
C ALA A 7 -14.35 7.10 -23.52
N ALA A 8 -13.49 6.14 -23.12
CA ALA A 8 -13.93 4.99 -22.36
C ALA A 8 -14.76 5.53 -21.22
N ASP A 9 -16.04 5.14 -21.17
CA ASP A 9 -17.02 5.73 -20.27
C ASP A 9 -16.42 5.71 -18.85
N LEU A 10 -16.05 6.90 -18.36
CA LEU A 10 -15.18 7.08 -17.20
C LEU A 10 -16.02 6.85 -15.94
N THR A 11 -16.41 5.60 -15.74
CA THR A 11 -17.10 5.17 -14.54
C THR A 11 -16.08 4.89 -13.45
N ARG A 12 -16.50 5.03 -12.17
CA ARG A 12 -15.67 4.65 -11.02
C ARG A 12 -15.11 3.23 -11.15
N ARG A 13 -15.88 2.32 -11.75
CA ARG A 13 -15.48 0.93 -12.01
C ARG A 13 -14.35 0.83 -13.05
N THR A 14 -14.38 1.63 -14.11
CA THR A 14 -13.33 1.66 -15.14
C THR A 14 -12.00 2.09 -14.52
N VAL A 15 -12.04 3.12 -13.65
CA VAL A 15 -10.85 3.60 -12.92
C VAL A 15 -10.31 2.54 -11.98
N LEU A 16 -11.15 1.92 -11.15
CA LEU A 16 -10.72 0.88 -10.21
C LEU A 16 -10.07 -0.32 -10.92
N LYS A 17 -10.64 -0.76 -12.06
CA LYS A 17 -10.05 -1.84 -12.86
C LYS A 17 -8.70 -1.47 -13.45
N ALA A 18 -8.59 -0.26 -14.00
CA ALA A 18 -7.33 0.23 -14.56
C ALA A 18 -6.25 0.38 -13.48
N SER A 19 -6.60 0.92 -12.31
CA SER A 19 -5.69 1.02 -11.16
C SER A 19 -5.21 -0.35 -10.70
N LEU A 20 -6.10 -1.35 -10.62
CA LEU A 20 -5.73 -2.71 -10.22
C LEU A 20 -4.77 -3.37 -11.23
N LEU A 21 -5.04 -3.20 -12.54
CA LEU A 21 -4.15 -3.67 -13.61
C LEU A 21 -2.78 -2.99 -13.59
N ALA A 22 -2.73 -1.71 -13.24
CA ALA A 22 -1.49 -0.95 -13.10
C ALA A 22 -0.72 -1.23 -11.80
N GLY A 23 -1.19 -2.18 -10.97
CA GLY A 23 -0.56 -2.55 -9.70
C GLY A 23 -0.96 -1.70 -8.50
N GLY A 24 -2.05 -0.94 -8.60
CA GLY A 24 -2.65 -0.23 -7.46
C GLY A 24 -3.32 -1.20 -6.48
N GLY A 25 -3.24 -0.90 -5.18
CA GLY A 25 -3.87 -1.68 -4.10
C GLY A 25 -5.06 -0.94 -3.46
N LEU A 26 -5.95 -1.69 -2.81
CA LEU A 26 -7.03 -1.15 -1.98
C LEU A 26 -6.84 -1.66 -0.55
N ALA A 27 -6.51 -0.75 0.37
CA ALA A 27 -6.49 -1.05 1.79
C ALA A 27 -7.91 -0.94 2.35
N LEU A 28 -8.38 -1.99 3.02
CA LEU A 28 -9.68 -2.04 3.68
C LEU A 28 -9.45 -2.31 5.16
N ASP A 29 -10.12 -1.53 6.01
CA ASP A 29 -10.19 -1.79 7.45
C ASP A 29 -11.63 -2.19 7.81
N ALA A 30 -11.76 -3.15 8.73
CA ALA A 30 -13.06 -3.68 9.14
C ALA A 30 -13.06 -3.89 10.66
N LEU A 31 -13.93 -3.16 11.35
CA LEU A 31 -14.17 -3.36 12.77
C LEU A 31 -15.27 -4.42 12.95
N ILE A 32 -14.88 -5.63 13.35
CA ILE A 32 -15.81 -6.70 13.70
C ILE A 32 -15.98 -6.67 15.22
N PRO A 33 -17.20 -6.50 15.77
CA PRO A 33 -17.43 -6.59 17.19
C PRO A 33 -17.30 -8.06 17.65
N LEU A 34 -16.16 -8.41 18.24
CA LEU A 34 -15.93 -9.72 18.84
C LEU A 34 -16.18 -9.68 20.35
N PRO A 35 -16.61 -10.82 20.95
CA PRO A 35 -16.70 -10.94 22.40
C PRO A 35 -15.33 -10.74 23.07
N ALA A 36 -15.33 -10.11 24.25
CA ALA A 36 -14.11 -9.85 25.02
C ALA A 36 -13.35 -11.16 25.29
N GLY A 37 -12.04 -11.19 24.96
CA GLY A 37 -11.15 -12.33 25.16
C GLY A 37 -10.72 -13.07 23.88
N VAL A 38 -11.31 -12.79 22.70
CA VAL A 38 -10.80 -13.36 21.43
C VAL A 38 -9.56 -12.62 20.92
N LEU A 39 -9.40 -11.35 21.30
CA LEU A 39 -8.27 -10.51 20.89
C LEU A 39 -6.98 -10.80 21.70
N ASP A 40 -7.11 -11.22 22.97
CA ASP A 40 -5.97 -11.62 23.83
C ASP A 40 -5.19 -12.82 23.24
N ALA A 41 -5.85 -13.65 22.43
CA ALA A 41 -5.21 -14.77 21.72
C ALA A 41 -4.37 -14.33 20.51
N MET A 42 -4.49 -13.06 20.07
CA MET A 42 -3.77 -12.50 18.92
C MET A 42 -2.56 -11.66 19.30
N GLU A 43 -2.45 -11.22 20.56
CA GLU A 43 -1.31 -10.43 21.07
C GLU A 43 0.04 -11.17 21.03
N GLY A 44 0.03 -12.50 20.86
CA GLY A 44 1.25 -13.31 20.78
C GLY A 44 1.91 -13.37 19.39
N LYS A 45 1.32 -12.76 18.37
CA LYS A 45 1.87 -12.79 17.01
C LYS A 45 2.53 -11.45 16.74
N THR A 46 3.85 -11.38 16.98
CA THR A 46 4.68 -10.30 16.42
C THR A 46 4.34 -10.19 14.93
N ALA A 47 3.56 -9.17 14.57
CA ALA A 47 3.15 -8.98 13.19
C ALA A 47 4.43 -8.85 12.36
N ALA A 48 4.53 -9.63 11.28
CA ALA A 48 5.64 -9.44 10.36
C ALA A 48 5.54 -8.01 9.79
N PRO A 49 6.67 -7.34 9.51
CA PRO A 49 6.64 -6.06 8.82
C PRO A 49 5.82 -6.17 7.53
N ALA A 50 4.97 -5.18 7.26
CA ALA A 50 4.29 -5.07 5.98
C ALA A 50 5.33 -4.77 4.90
N GLN A 51 5.69 -5.79 4.13
CA GLN A 51 6.67 -5.70 3.05
C GLN A 51 5.99 -5.15 1.80
N LEU A 52 6.29 -3.90 1.42
CA LEU A 52 5.73 -3.25 0.22
C LEU A 52 6.58 -3.55 -1.02
N SER A 53 7.90 -3.63 -0.85
CA SER A 53 8.85 -4.06 -1.88
C SER A 53 10.14 -4.58 -1.23
N ALA A 54 11.12 -4.99 -2.05
CA ALA A 54 12.46 -5.34 -1.56
C ALA A 54 13.20 -4.16 -0.89
N PHE A 55 12.69 -2.93 -1.02
CA PHE A 55 13.32 -1.71 -0.52
C PHE A 55 12.47 -0.96 0.52
N VAL A 56 11.21 -1.34 0.71
CA VAL A 56 10.28 -0.61 1.61
C VAL A 56 9.51 -1.59 2.50
N SER A 57 9.55 -1.35 3.81
CA SER A 57 8.77 -2.10 4.80
C SER A 57 8.23 -1.21 5.91
N ILE A 58 7.07 -1.57 6.48
CA ILE A 58 6.47 -0.89 7.63
C ILE A 58 6.43 -1.88 8.79
N ALA A 59 7.11 -1.58 9.89
CA ALA A 59 7.10 -2.41 11.09
C ALA A 59 5.78 -2.21 11.88
N PRO A 60 5.42 -3.16 12.76
CA PRO A 60 4.17 -3.09 13.53
C PRO A 60 4.06 -1.88 14.46
N ASP A 61 5.20 -1.30 14.85
CA ASP A 61 5.29 -0.08 15.67
C ASP A 61 5.15 1.20 14.82
N GLY A 62 4.90 1.07 13.52
CA GLY A 62 4.77 2.18 12.58
C GLY A 62 6.10 2.66 12.00
N THR A 63 7.24 2.06 12.36
CA THR A 63 8.54 2.43 11.80
C THR A 63 8.59 2.08 10.30
N VAL A 64 8.82 3.09 9.46
CA VAL A 64 8.98 2.92 8.02
C VAL A 64 10.46 2.78 7.67
N THR A 65 10.84 1.68 7.03
CA THR A 65 12.21 1.43 6.55
C THR A 65 12.27 1.56 5.03
N ILE A 66 13.18 2.42 4.54
CA ILE A 66 13.46 2.60 3.11
C ILE A 66 14.95 2.35 2.87
N VAL A 67 15.27 1.39 2.01
CA VAL A 67 16.64 1.03 1.63
C VAL A 67 16.94 1.53 0.23
N SER A 68 18.05 2.26 0.09
CA SER A 68 18.58 2.65 -1.23
C SER A 68 20.03 2.18 -1.34
N LYS A 69 20.30 1.32 -2.34
CA LYS A 69 21.61 0.73 -2.58
C LYS A 69 22.66 1.79 -2.95
N ASN A 70 22.25 2.74 -3.79
CA ASN A 70 23.08 3.84 -4.28
C ASN A 70 22.27 5.15 -4.21
N PRO A 71 22.14 5.76 -3.02
CA PRO A 71 21.50 7.06 -2.92
C PRO A 71 22.40 8.12 -3.56
N GLU A 72 21.79 9.07 -4.28
CA GLU A 72 22.55 10.18 -4.85
C GLU A 72 23.06 11.10 -3.72
N ILE A 73 24.38 11.22 -3.63
CA ILE A 73 25.03 12.00 -2.58
C ILE A 73 24.91 13.49 -2.90
N GLY A 74 24.58 14.30 -1.89
CA GLY A 74 24.51 15.76 -2.00
C GLY A 74 23.14 16.33 -2.36
N GLN A 75 22.18 15.50 -2.77
CA GLN A 75 20.81 15.92 -3.11
C GLN A 75 19.80 15.73 -1.97
N GLY A 76 20.25 15.34 -0.78
CA GLY A 76 19.36 15.20 0.39
C GLY A 76 18.42 14.00 0.34
N VAL A 77 18.67 12.97 -0.47
CA VAL A 77 17.77 11.80 -0.68
C VAL A 77 17.36 11.06 0.62
N LYS A 78 18.14 11.18 1.70
CA LYS A 78 17.81 10.58 3.02
C LYS A 78 17.08 11.53 3.96
N THR A 79 17.04 12.83 3.65
CA THR A 79 16.67 13.92 4.56
C THR A 79 15.60 14.85 4.01
N SER A 80 15.20 14.72 2.74
CA SER A 80 14.32 15.63 2.02
C SER A 80 13.26 14.89 1.21
#